data_AF-A0A521VUV3-F1
#
_entry.id   AF-A0A521VUV3-F1
#
_cell.length_a   1.000
_cell.length_b   1.000
_cell.length_c   1.000
_cell.angle_alpha   90.00
_cell.angle_beta   90.00
_cell.angle_gamma   90.00
#
_symmetry.space_group_name_H-M   'P 1'
#
loop_
_entity.id
_entity.type
_entity.pdbx_description
1 polymer ?
#
loop_
_entity_poly.entity_id
_entity_poly.type
_entity_poly.pdbx_seq_one_letter_code
_entity_poly.pdbx_strand_id
1 'polypeptide(L)'
;MQRNLAISEELGYQKGVAKALNTLGDIYFYKKEYATSLDYYDRSIEVTKSIGNKLVLGFSLVEKGKVLLATGNLPETSRHLQESLGIANELQQPDLLMEVKLLSARLAIEKGETAGVEAILTELLVQYPARSDRAAIHYEWSKTETGSAHRNEALALYKALYQETPVFVFKQRIAELER
;
A
#
# COMPACT_ATOMS: atom_id res chain seq x y z
N MET A 1 27.00 13.99 24.60
CA MET A 1 25.77 14.63 24.06
C MET A 1 25.93 15.07 22.61
N GLN A 2 26.92 15.89 22.24
CA GLN A 2 27.08 16.39 20.85
C GLN A 2 27.21 15.30 19.77
N ARG A 3 27.95 14.21 20.03
CA ARG A 3 28.06 13.08 19.09
C ARG A 3 26.76 12.30 18.89
N ASN A 4 25.97 12.11 19.96
CA ASN A 4 24.65 11.46 19.86
C ASN A 4 23.64 12.37 19.14
N LEU A 5 23.74 13.70 19.31
CA LEU A 5 22.89 14.65 18.62
C LEU A 5 23.18 14.64 17.12
N ALA A 6 24.45 14.74 16.70
CA ALA A 6 24.83 14.71 15.29
C ALA A 6 24.39 13.41 14.59
N ILE A 7 24.57 12.25 15.24
CA ILE A 7 24.10 10.96 14.71
C ILE A 7 22.56 10.93 14.62
N SER A 8 21.86 11.42 15.65
CA SER A 8 20.40 11.49 15.64
C SER A 8 19.87 12.42 14.54
N GLU A 9 20.56 13.53 14.27
CA GLU A 9 20.23 14.47 13.20
C GLU A 9 20.44 13.84 11.82
N GLU A 10 21.58 13.17 11.62
CA GLU A 10 21.90 12.48 10.36
C GLU A 10 20.89 11.36 10.06
N LEU A 11 20.56 10.52 11.05
CA LEU A 11 19.54 9.48 10.92
C LEU A 11 18.15 10.08 10.64
N GLY A 12 17.82 11.20 11.31
CA GLY A 12 16.58 11.93 11.09
C GLY A 12 16.47 12.48 9.67
N TYR A 13 17.56 13.05 9.16
CA TYR A 13 17.64 13.56 7.79
C TYR A 13 17.50 12.43 6.77
N GLN A 14 18.22 11.33 6.93
CA GLN A 14 18.14 10.18 6.02
C GLN A 14 16.75 9.52 6.03
N LYS A 15 16.09 9.44 7.19
CA LYS A 15 14.68 9.03 7.27
C LYS A 15 13.77 9.97 6.47
N GLY A 16 14.03 11.28 6.53
CA GLY A 16 13.32 12.28 5.73
C GLY A 16 13.52 12.09 4.23
N VAL A 17 14.76 11.84 3.80
CA VAL A 17 15.11 11.53 2.40
C VAL A 17 14.36 10.31 1.90
N ALA A 18 14.35 9.21 2.66
CA ALA A 18 13.59 8.01 2.30
C ALA A 18 12.10 8.28 2.10
N LYS A 19 11.47 9.02 3.03
CA LYS A 19 10.06 9.39 2.90
C LYS A 19 9.79 10.24 1.65
N ALA A 20 10.66 11.20 1.35
CA ALA A 20 10.53 12.03 0.16
C ALA A 20 10.68 11.20 -1.13
N LEU A 21 11.60 10.23 -1.14
CA LEU A 21 11.74 9.28 -2.25
C LEU A 21 10.48 8.44 -2.46
N ASN A 22 9.84 7.94 -1.39
CA ASN A 22 8.55 7.26 -1.50
C ASN A 22 7.48 8.16 -2.12
N THR A 23 7.37 9.41 -1.65
CA THR A 23 6.40 10.36 -2.22
C THR A 23 6.65 10.62 -3.71
N LEU A 24 7.91 10.69 -4.14
CA LEU A 24 8.24 10.77 -5.58
C LEU A 24 7.81 9.49 -6.30
N GLY A 25 8.07 8.33 -5.73
CA GLY A 25 7.57 7.03 -6.22
C GLY A 25 6.07 7.04 -6.45
N ASP A 26 5.29 7.53 -5.49
CA ASP A 26 3.82 7.63 -5.57
C ASP A 26 3.39 8.55 -6.72
N ILE A 27 4.03 9.72 -6.84
CA ILE A 27 3.73 10.69 -7.92
C ILE A 27 3.92 10.03 -9.29
N TYR A 28 5.03 9.34 -9.51
CA TYR A 28 5.29 8.66 -10.79
C TYR A 28 4.39 7.43 -11.00
N PHE A 29 4.01 6.73 -9.92
CA PHE A 29 3.02 5.65 -10.00
C PHE A 29 1.67 6.17 -10.51
N TYR A 30 1.16 7.28 -9.96
CA TYR A 30 -0.11 7.87 -10.41
C TYR A 30 -0.04 8.46 -11.83
N LYS A 31 1.15 8.84 -12.30
CA LYS A 31 1.40 9.20 -13.71
C LYS A 31 1.54 7.98 -14.63
N LYS A 32 1.50 6.75 -14.09
CA LYS A 32 1.76 5.49 -14.80
C LYS A 32 3.18 5.37 -15.38
N GLU A 33 4.12 6.14 -14.85
CA GLU A 33 5.54 6.09 -15.17
C GLU A 33 6.23 5.05 -14.27
N TYR A 34 5.89 3.78 -14.47
CA TYR A 34 6.22 2.71 -13.52
C TYR A 34 7.72 2.49 -13.35
N ALA A 35 8.54 2.59 -14.41
CA ALA A 35 9.98 2.43 -14.30
C ALA A 35 10.62 3.49 -13.39
N THR A 36 10.21 4.75 -13.57
CA THR A 36 10.65 5.87 -12.72
C THR A 36 10.18 5.71 -11.28
N SER A 37 8.92 5.27 -11.09
CA SER A 37 8.38 4.99 -9.77
C SER A 37 9.19 3.92 -9.02
N LEU A 38 9.56 2.83 -9.69
CA LEU A 38 10.39 1.77 -9.13
C LEU A 38 11.78 2.28 -8.70
N ASP A 39 12.44 3.11 -9.52
CA ASP A 39 13.74 3.72 -9.16
C ASP A 39 13.67 4.48 -7.83
N TYR A 40 12.64 5.30 -7.66
CA TYR A 40 12.46 6.08 -6.44
C TYR A 40 12.20 5.19 -5.21
N TYR A 41 11.37 4.15 -5.34
CA TYR A 41 11.17 3.21 -4.22
C TYR A 41 12.43 2.41 -3.92
N ASP A 42 13.22 2.01 -4.92
CA ASP A 42 14.48 1.29 -4.70
C ASP A 42 15.50 2.12 -3.94
N ARG A 43 15.61 3.41 -4.29
CA ARG A 43 16.47 4.35 -3.56
C ARG A 43 15.98 4.56 -2.12
N SER A 44 14.67 4.62 -1.90
CA SER A 44 14.10 4.68 -0.54
C SER A 44 14.41 3.43 0.27
N ILE A 45 14.26 2.25 -0.33
CA ILE A 45 14.59 0.96 0.27
C ILE A 45 16.08 0.90 0.65
N GLU A 46 16.97 1.37 -0.23
CA GLU A 46 18.42 1.43 0.05
C GLU A 46 18.73 2.31 1.26
N VAL A 47 18.19 3.54 1.29
CA VAL A 47 18.37 4.47 2.41
C VAL A 47 17.80 3.90 3.71
N THR A 48 16.61 3.31 3.68
CA THR A 48 15.99 2.76 4.89
C THR A 48 16.72 1.54 5.43
N LYS A 49 17.28 0.70 4.54
CA LYS A 49 18.15 -0.41 4.93
C LYS A 49 19.45 0.08 5.57
N SER A 50 20.09 1.12 5.02
CA SER A 50 21.35 1.64 5.56
C SER A 50 21.21 2.25 6.95
N ILE A 51 20.08 2.88 7.24
CA ILE A 51 19.79 3.49 8.56
C ILE A 51 19.04 2.56 9.52
N GLY A 52 18.71 1.33 9.09
CA GLY A 52 17.95 0.37 9.90
C GLY A 52 16.50 0.78 10.20
N ASN A 53 15.90 1.68 9.41
CA ASN A 53 14.52 2.12 9.63
C ASN A 53 13.51 1.11 9.05
N LYS A 54 13.22 0.07 9.82
CA LYS A 54 12.32 -1.02 9.41
C LYS A 54 10.91 -0.55 9.06
N LEU A 55 10.36 0.44 9.77
CA LEU A 55 9.00 0.92 9.51
C LEU A 55 8.88 1.53 8.10
N VAL A 56 9.76 2.47 7.76
CA VAL A 56 9.73 3.10 6.43
C VAL A 56 10.10 2.08 5.35
N LEU A 57 11.01 1.14 5.63
CA LEU A 57 11.30 0.03 4.74
C LEU A 57 10.04 -0.79 4.41
N GLY A 58 9.26 -1.19 5.41
CA GLY A 58 8.02 -1.93 5.22
C GLY A 58 7.04 -1.23 4.27
N PHE A 59 6.74 0.05 4.54
CA PHE A 59 5.87 0.84 3.65
C PHE A 59 6.46 0.96 2.23
N SER A 60 7.77 1.19 2.09
CA SER A 60 8.42 1.29 0.77
C SER A 60 8.30 -0.02 -0.02
N LEU A 61 8.38 -1.17 0.64
CA LEU A 61 8.21 -2.49 0.03
C LEU A 61 6.77 -2.71 -0.44
N VAL A 62 5.78 -2.29 0.35
CA VAL A 62 4.36 -2.34 -0.02
C VAL A 62 4.10 -1.46 -1.25
N GLU A 63 4.56 -0.20 -1.23
CA GLU A 63 4.35 0.72 -2.35
C GLU A 63 5.03 0.22 -3.63
N LYS A 64 6.27 -0.26 -3.54
CA LYS A 64 6.94 -0.93 -4.67
C LYS A 64 6.12 -2.14 -5.16
N GLY A 65 5.56 -2.92 -4.24
CA GLY A 65 4.66 -4.03 -4.53
C GLY A 65 3.42 -3.61 -5.34
N LYS A 66 2.83 -2.44 -5.04
CA LYS A 66 1.69 -1.90 -5.83
C LYS A 66 2.09 -1.63 -7.28
N VAL A 67 3.28 -1.09 -7.50
CA VAL A 67 3.80 -0.84 -8.86
C VAL A 67 4.07 -2.16 -9.60
N LEU A 68 4.78 -3.09 -8.95
CA LEU A 68 5.10 -4.39 -9.54
C LEU A 68 3.84 -5.15 -9.93
N LEU A 69 2.82 -5.14 -9.08
CA LEU A 69 1.52 -5.73 -9.36
C LEU A 69 0.85 -5.08 -10.58
N ALA A 70 0.86 -3.74 -10.66
CA ALA A 70 0.31 -3.01 -11.81
C ALA A 70 1.05 -3.30 -13.13
N THR A 71 2.33 -3.70 -13.06
CA THR A 71 3.14 -4.14 -14.21
C THR A 71 3.10 -5.65 -14.47
N GLY A 72 2.35 -6.42 -13.67
CA GLY A 72 2.23 -7.88 -13.83
C GLY A 72 3.40 -8.69 -13.28
N ASN A 73 4.35 -8.08 -12.55
CA ASN A 73 5.47 -8.80 -11.93
C ASN A 73 5.05 -9.43 -10.58
N LEU A 74 4.26 -10.49 -10.67
CA LEU A 74 3.70 -11.20 -9.51
C LEU A 74 4.77 -11.88 -8.61
N PRO A 75 5.86 -12.47 -9.15
CA PRO A 75 6.90 -13.06 -8.32
C PRO A 75 7.60 -12.04 -7.41
N GLU A 76 8.05 -10.91 -7.96
CA GLU A 76 8.70 -9.87 -7.15
C GLU A 76 7.71 -9.21 -6.18
N THR A 77 6.45 -9.04 -6.59
CA THR A 77 5.40 -8.56 -5.67
C THR A 77 5.30 -9.50 -4.45
N SER A 78 5.23 -10.82 -4.67
CA SER A 78 5.14 -11.80 -3.59
C SER A 78 6.33 -11.69 -2.62
N ARG A 79 7.55 -11.57 -3.17
CA ARG A 79 8.79 -11.44 -2.39
C ARG A 79 8.78 -10.19 -1.50
N HIS A 80 8.42 -9.04 -2.07
CA HIS A 80 8.37 -7.77 -1.34
C HIS A 80 7.28 -7.74 -0.27
N LEU A 81 6.11 -8.34 -0.52
CA LEU A 81 5.04 -8.44 0.47
C LEU A 81 5.40 -9.38 1.62
N GLN A 82 6.11 -10.48 1.35
CA GLN A 82 6.61 -11.38 2.41
C GLN A 82 7.62 -10.66 3.32
N GLU A 83 8.56 -9.91 2.74
CA GLU A 83 9.52 -9.09 3.51
C GLU A 83 8.78 -8.04 4.37
N SER A 84 7.81 -7.33 3.78
CA SER A 84 7.02 -6.33 4.51
C SER A 84 6.13 -6.93 5.60
N LEU A 85 5.55 -8.11 5.37
CA LEU A 85 4.72 -8.79 6.36
C LEU A 85 5.56 -9.22 7.58
N GLY A 86 6.78 -9.70 7.34
CA GLY A 86 7.74 -9.98 8.41
C GLY A 86 8.01 -8.75 9.27
N ILE A 87 8.26 -7.60 8.63
CA ILE A 87 8.46 -6.31 9.30
C ILE A 87 7.20 -5.88 10.08
N ALA A 88 6.01 -5.99 9.48
CA ALA A 88 4.75 -5.59 10.11
C ALA A 88 4.50 -6.37 11.41
N ASN A 89 4.76 -7.67 11.39
CA ASN A 89 4.63 -8.55 12.55
C ASN A 89 5.70 -8.27 13.60
N GLU A 90 6.96 -8.07 13.18
CA GLU A 90 8.07 -7.76 14.09
C GLU A 90 7.78 -6.47 14.88
N LEU A 91 7.33 -5.42 14.18
CA LEU A 91 7.09 -4.11 14.77
C LEU A 91 5.71 -3.97 15.42
N GLN A 92 4.83 -4.96 15.26
CA GLN A 92 3.42 -4.92 15.67
C GLN A 92 2.71 -3.66 15.15
N GLN A 93 2.92 -3.33 13.87
CA GLN A 93 2.41 -2.11 13.25
C GLN A 93 1.10 -2.39 12.51
N PRO A 94 -0.06 -2.02 13.06
CA PRO A 94 -1.37 -2.36 12.49
C PRO A 94 -1.57 -1.75 11.10
N ASP A 95 -1.17 -0.49 10.90
CA ASP A 95 -1.35 0.20 9.61
C ASP A 95 -0.56 -0.50 8.49
N LEU A 96 0.70 -0.88 8.76
CA LEU A 96 1.49 -1.63 7.79
C LEU A 96 0.93 -3.04 7.56
N LEU A 97 0.44 -3.69 8.62
CA LEU A 97 -0.19 -5.00 8.53
C LEU A 97 -1.46 -4.97 7.67
N MET A 98 -2.26 -3.92 7.81
CA MET A 98 -3.44 -3.67 7.00
C MET A 98 -3.07 -3.54 5.52
N GLU A 99 -2.12 -2.66 5.20
CA GLU A 99 -1.72 -2.43 3.81
C GLU A 99 -1.14 -3.68 3.15
N VAL A 100 -0.26 -4.41 3.84
CA VAL A 100 0.34 -5.63 3.28
C VAL A 100 -0.69 -6.74 3.11
N LYS A 101 -1.66 -6.90 4.03
CA LYS A 101 -2.74 -7.89 3.91
C LYS A 101 -3.67 -7.54 2.76
N LEU A 102 -4.07 -6.28 2.62
CA LEU A 102 -4.94 -5.84 1.53
C LEU A 102 -4.28 -6.03 0.16
N LEU A 103 -2.99 -5.68 0.05
CA LEU A 103 -2.25 -5.88 -1.20
C LEU A 103 -1.96 -7.37 -1.49
N SER A 104 -1.79 -8.20 -0.46
CA SER A 104 -1.67 -9.66 -0.61
C SER A 104 -2.98 -10.28 -1.10
N ALA A 105 -4.13 -9.81 -0.59
CA ALA A 105 -5.45 -10.21 -1.09
C ALA A 105 -5.61 -9.84 -2.57
N ARG A 106 -5.21 -8.63 -2.96
CA ARG A 106 -5.21 -8.22 -4.36
C ARG A 106 -4.30 -9.07 -5.23
N LEU A 107 -3.07 -9.36 -4.79
CA LEU A 107 -2.15 -10.26 -5.49
C LEU A 107 -2.76 -11.65 -5.70
N ALA A 108 -3.44 -12.19 -4.69
CA ALA A 108 -4.11 -13.49 -4.77
C ALA A 108 -5.26 -13.47 -5.80
N ILE A 109 -6.06 -12.39 -5.84
CA ILE A 109 -7.10 -12.19 -6.87
C ILE A 109 -6.46 -12.19 -8.28
N GLU A 110 -5.37 -11.46 -8.50
CA GLU A 110 -4.69 -11.38 -9.80
C GLU A 110 -4.07 -12.73 -10.22
N LYS A 111 -3.69 -13.58 -9.27
CA LYS A 111 -3.22 -14.96 -9.55
C LYS A 111 -4.36 -15.95 -9.80
N GLY A 112 -5.62 -15.58 -9.54
CA GLY A 112 -6.75 -16.51 -9.50
C GLY A 112 -6.77 -17.40 -8.25
N GLU A 113 -5.94 -17.12 -7.26
CA GLU A 113 -5.84 -17.84 -5.98
C GLU A 113 -6.85 -17.26 -4.98
N THR A 114 -8.15 -17.33 -5.28
CA THR A 114 -9.19 -16.63 -4.49
C THR A 114 -9.54 -17.31 -3.16
N ALA A 115 -8.99 -18.51 -2.90
CA ALA A 115 -9.22 -19.23 -1.66
C ALA A 115 -8.74 -18.43 -0.44
N GLY A 116 -9.65 -18.14 0.49
CA GLY A 116 -9.35 -17.43 1.74
C GLY A 116 -9.27 -15.89 1.61
N VAL A 117 -9.32 -15.33 0.39
CA VAL A 117 -9.33 -13.87 0.18
C VAL A 117 -10.51 -13.21 0.90
N GLU A 118 -11.71 -13.77 0.78
CA GLU A 118 -12.90 -13.23 1.43
C GLU A 118 -12.80 -13.24 2.96
N ALA A 119 -12.19 -14.29 3.54
CA ALA A 119 -11.96 -14.37 4.97
C ALA A 119 -11.00 -13.27 5.44
N ILE A 120 -9.92 -13.03 4.68
CA ILE A 120 -8.99 -11.93 4.95
C ILE A 120 -9.70 -10.58 4.86
N LEU A 121 -10.45 -10.32 3.79
CA LEU A 121 -11.15 -9.04 3.61
C LEU A 121 -12.23 -8.82 4.68
N THR A 122 -12.92 -9.88 5.12
CA THR A 122 -13.87 -9.84 6.25
C THR A 122 -13.16 -9.47 7.54
N GLU A 123 -12.02 -10.12 7.84
CA GLU A 123 -11.20 -9.81 9.01
C GLU A 123 -10.77 -8.33 9.01
N LEU A 124 -10.31 -7.83 7.86
CA LEU A 124 -9.91 -6.43 7.72
C LEU A 124 -11.08 -5.45 7.93
N LEU A 125 -12.28 -5.75 7.44
CA LEU A 125 -13.46 -4.88 7.68
C LEU A 125 -13.81 -4.75 9.17
N VAL A 126 -13.62 -5.82 9.94
CA VAL A 126 -13.88 -5.81 11.38
C VAL A 126 -12.81 -5.00 12.12
N GLN A 127 -11.55 -5.14 11.74
CA GLN A 127 -10.44 -4.48 12.42
C GLN A 127 -10.30 -2.99 12.06
N TYR A 128 -10.67 -2.60 10.83
CA TYR A 128 -10.46 -1.26 10.29
C TYR A 128 -11.81 -0.61 9.88
N PRO A 129 -12.58 -0.09 10.84
CA PRO A 129 -13.93 0.42 10.59
C PRO A 129 -13.96 1.82 9.98
N ALA A 130 -12.80 2.49 9.82
CA ALA A 130 -12.74 3.82 9.25
C ALA A 130 -13.28 3.84 7.81
N ARG A 131 -13.93 4.93 7.43
CA ARG A 131 -14.62 5.05 6.13
C ARG A 131 -13.66 4.86 4.95
N SER A 132 -12.45 5.42 5.04
CA SER A 132 -11.39 5.26 4.04
C SER A 132 -10.98 3.80 3.86
N ASP A 133 -10.82 3.09 4.97
CA ASP A 133 -10.30 1.72 4.98
C ASP A 133 -11.36 0.77 4.44
N ARG A 134 -12.62 0.93 4.89
CA ARG A 134 -13.76 0.20 4.34
C ARG A 134 -13.90 0.41 2.84
N ALA A 135 -13.71 1.64 2.33
CA ALA A 135 -13.77 1.92 0.89
C ALA A 135 -12.70 1.14 0.12
N ALA A 136 -11.47 1.10 0.64
CA ALA A 136 -10.36 0.36 0.04
C ALA A 136 -10.59 -1.16 0.07
N ILE A 137 -11.07 -1.70 1.20
CA ILE A 137 -11.34 -3.13 1.35
C ILE A 137 -12.47 -3.59 0.42
N HIS A 138 -13.60 -2.87 0.41
CA HIS A 138 -14.71 -3.19 -0.49
C HIS A 138 -14.32 -3.05 -1.96
N TYR A 139 -13.43 -2.12 -2.28
CA TYR A 139 -12.92 -1.96 -3.65
C TYR A 139 -12.10 -3.18 -4.11
N GLU A 140 -11.18 -3.70 -3.29
CA GLU A 140 -10.46 -4.91 -3.66
C GLU A 140 -11.39 -6.13 -3.68
N TRP A 141 -12.35 -6.22 -2.75
CA TRP A 141 -13.37 -7.27 -2.78
C TRP A 141 -14.24 -7.21 -4.05
N SER A 142 -14.52 -6.01 -4.57
CA SER A 142 -15.34 -5.86 -5.79
C SER A 142 -14.76 -6.54 -7.04
N LYS A 143 -13.49 -6.95 -6.99
CA LYS A 143 -12.77 -7.64 -8.07
C LYS A 143 -12.86 -9.16 -7.99
N THR A 144 -13.47 -9.72 -6.94
CA THR A 144 -13.75 -11.16 -6.86
C THR A 144 -15.03 -11.50 -7.64
N GLU A 145 -15.23 -12.79 -7.93
CA GLU A 145 -16.45 -13.28 -8.61
C GLU A 145 -17.74 -12.95 -7.85
N THR A 146 -17.66 -12.87 -6.53
CA THR A 146 -18.75 -12.57 -5.58
C THR A 146 -18.86 -11.07 -5.25
N GLY A 147 -18.01 -10.23 -5.82
CA GLY A 147 -17.77 -8.84 -5.40
C GLY A 147 -18.86 -7.82 -5.76
N SER A 148 -19.96 -8.22 -6.41
CA SER A 148 -20.97 -7.29 -6.93
C SER A 148 -21.58 -6.38 -5.86
N ALA A 149 -21.91 -6.92 -4.68
CA ALA A 149 -22.42 -6.13 -3.56
C ALA A 149 -21.36 -5.15 -3.03
N HIS A 150 -20.10 -5.58 -2.97
CA HIS A 150 -18.99 -4.76 -2.51
C HIS A 150 -18.61 -3.65 -3.48
N ARG A 151 -18.86 -3.83 -4.79
CA ARG A 151 -18.73 -2.76 -5.79
C ARG A 151 -19.61 -1.56 -5.45
N ASN A 152 -20.88 -1.82 -5.13
CA ASN A 152 -21.84 -0.76 -4.79
C ASN A 152 -21.46 -0.04 -3.50
N GLU A 153 -21.07 -0.79 -2.47
CA GLU A 153 -20.62 -0.23 -1.19
C GLU A 153 -19.34 0.61 -1.36
N ALA A 154 -18.33 0.09 -2.08
CA ALA A 154 -17.10 0.83 -2.38
C ALA A 154 -17.39 2.14 -3.13
N LEU A 155 -18.28 2.10 -4.13
CA LEU A 155 -18.65 3.27 -4.91
C LEU A 155 -19.33 4.34 -4.05
N ALA A 156 -20.25 3.94 -3.18
CA ALA A 156 -20.92 4.85 -2.25
C ALA A 156 -19.92 5.50 -1.29
N LEU A 157 -19.01 4.71 -0.72
CA LEU A 157 -17.99 5.20 0.21
C LEU A 157 -17.01 6.16 -0.48
N TYR A 158 -16.50 5.84 -1.67
CA TYR A 158 -15.61 6.76 -2.39
C TYR A 158 -16.31 8.04 -2.84
N LYS A 159 -17.59 7.99 -3.23
CA LYS A 159 -18.36 9.20 -3.55
C LYS A 159 -18.48 10.11 -2.33
N ALA A 160 -18.79 9.56 -1.16
CA ALA A 160 -18.83 10.32 0.09
C ALA A 160 -17.46 10.92 0.44
N LEU A 161 -16.39 10.12 0.36
CA LEU A 161 -15.02 10.59 0.62
C LEU A 161 -14.59 11.69 -0.35
N TYR A 162 -14.94 11.59 -1.63
CA TYR A 162 -14.60 12.59 -2.63
C TYR A 162 -15.34 13.92 -2.43
N GLN A 163 -16.58 13.88 -1.93
CA GLN A 163 -17.33 15.09 -1.57
C GLN A 163 -16.70 15.81 -0.37
N GLU A 164 -16.22 15.07 0.63
CA GLU A 164 -15.58 15.63 1.82
C GLU A 164 -14.15 16.11 1.54
N THR A 165 -13.37 15.31 0.82
CA THR A 165 -11.97 15.60 0.46
C THR A 165 -11.73 15.20 -0.99
N PRO A 166 -11.74 16.16 -1.93
CA PRO A 166 -11.54 15.87 -3.35
C PRO A 166 -10.11 15.42 -3.68
N VAL A 167 -9.83 14.12 -3.51
CA VAL A 167 -8.54 13.50 -3.84
C VAL A 167 -8.59 12.82 -5.21
N PHE A 168 -7.53 12.98 -6.00
CA PHE A 168 -7.39 12.37 -7.32
C PHE A 168 -7.65 10.85 -7.31
N VAL A 169 -7.12 10.15 -6.30
CA VAL A 169 -7.26 8.70 -6.14
C VAL A 169 -8.73 8.28 -6.01
N PHE A 170 -9.52 9.00 -5.21
CA PHE A 170 -10.95 8.69 -5.06
C PHE A 170 -11.71 8.87 -6.37
N LYS A 171 -11.41 9.94 -7.12
CA LYS A 171 -11.98 10.16 -8.45
C LYS A 171 -11.66 9.00 -9.41
N GLN A 172 -10.41 8.52 -9.40
CA GLN A 172 -10.01 7.38 -10.23
C GLN A 172 -10.76 6.11 -9.83
N ARG A 173 -10.87 5.81 -8.53
CA ARG A 173 -11.59 4.63 -8.02
C ARG A 173 -13.07 4.64 -8.36
N ILE A 174 -13.73 5.81 -8.25
CA ILE A 174 -15.12 5.99 -8.69
C ILE A 174 -15.26 5.64 -10.17
N ALA A 175 -14.39 6.20 -11.03
CA ALA A 175 -14.43 5.95 -12.47
C ALA A 175 -14.13 4.50 -12.86
N GLU A 176 -13.38 3.76 -12.04
CA GLU A 176 -13.14 2.32 -12.21
C GLU A 176 -14.37 1.47 -11.82
N LEU A 177 -15.08 1.86 -10.75
CA LEU A 177 -16.24 1.14 -10.23
C LEU A 177 -17.53 1.39 -11.02
N GLU A 178 -17.61 2.48 -11.78
CA GLU A 178 -18.76 2.83 -12.64
C GLU A 178 -18.74 2.13 -14.01
N ARG A 179 -17.66 1.39 -14.32
CA ARG A 179 -17.52 0.59 -15.55
C ARG A 179 -18.12 -0.80 -15.40
#